data_AF-A0AAV2IRZ3-F1
#
_entry.id   AF-A0AAV2IRZ3-F1
#
_cell.length_a   1.000
_cell.length_b   1.000
_cell.length_c   1.000
_cell.angle_alpha   90.00
_cell.angle_beta   90.00
_cell.angle_gamma   90.00
#
_symmetry.space_group_name_H-M   'P 1'
#
loop_
_entity.id
_entity.type
_entity.pdbx_description
1 polymer ?
#
loop_
_entity_poly.entity_id
_entity_poly.type
_entity_poly.pdbx_seq_one_letter_code
_entity_poly.pdbx_strand_id
1 'polypeptide(L)' 'VIPAGKTILLDTNTPVLKMVLIQGGELKFDSASVELQAENILITNGGLLQIGTAEAPFPKQHKAIITLHGHLRSKE' A
#
# COMPACT_ATOMS: atom_id res chain seq x y z
N VAL A 1 -0.05 -11.09 -0.89
CA VAL A 1 1.23 -11.16 -0.14
C VAL A 1 2.32 -10.59 -1.02
N ILE A 2 3.21 -9.76 -0.47
CA ILE A 2 4.35 -9.19 -1.16
C ILE A 2 5.63 -9.65 -0.43
N PRO A 3 6.34 -10.67 -0.95
CA PRO A 3 7.46 -11.29 -0.25
C PRO A 3 8.76 -10.50 -0.43
N ALA A 4 9.76 -10.82 0.38
CA ALA A 4 11.10 -10.23 0.31
C ALA A 4 11.70 -10.29 -1.10
N GLY A 5 12.38 -9.19 -1.48
CA GLY A 5 12.98 -9.05 -2.81
C GLY A 5 11.97 -8.78 -3.93
N LYS A 6 10.68 -8.56 -3.61
CA LYS A 6 9.67 -8.11 -4.57
C LYS A 6 9.21 -6.70 -4.26
N THR A 7 9.07 -5.92 -5.33
CA THR A 7 8.44 -4.61 -5.33
C THR A 7 7.23 -4.67 -6.24
N ILE A 8 6.07 -4.27 -5.73
CA ILE A 8 4.83 -4.12 -6.49
C ILE A 8 4.54 -2.63 -6.62
N LEU A 9 4.26 -2.20 -7.84
CA LEU A 9 3.79 -0.84 -8.12
C LEU A 9 2.26 -0.85 -8.13
N LEU A 10 1.65 0.09 -7.42
CA LEU A 10 0.21 0.31 -7.39
C LEU A 10 -0.14 1.43 -8.36
N ASP A 11 -0.63 1.06 -9.53
CA ASP A 11 -0.92 1.93 -10.68
C ASP A 11 -2.42 2.12 -10.94
N THR A 12 -3.28 1.33 -10.28
CA THR A 12 -4.72 1.38 -10.43
C THR A 12 -5.44 1.21 -9.10
N ASN A 13 -6.69 1.70 -9.04
CA ASN A 13 -7.52 1.57 -7.86
C ASN A 13 -7.75 0.09 -7.53
N THR A 14 -7.59 -0.24 -6.27
CA THR A 14 -7.91 -1.59 -5.78
C THR A 14 -9.40 -1.68 -5.43
N PRO A 15 -10.05 -2.85 -5.62
CA PRO A 15 -11.27 -3.15 -4.88
C PRO A 15 -10.98 -3.22 -3.38
N VAL A 16 -12.01 -3.32 -2.53
CA VAL A 16 -11.80 -3.53 -1.08
C VAL A 16 -11.12 -4.87 -0.84
N LEU A 17 -9.81 -4.84 -0.57
CA LEU A 17 -9.01 -6.02 -0.31
C LEU A 17 -9.17 -6.46 1.16
N LYS A 18 -9.40 -7.74 1.41
CA LYS A 18 -9.51 -8.23 2.80
C LYS A 18 -8.20 -8.08 3.59
N MET A 19 -7.06 -8.30 2.93
CA MET A 19 -5.75 -8.26 3.57
C MET A 19 -4.66 -7.92 2.55
N VAL A 20 -3.85 -6.90 2.86
CA VAL A 20 -2.59 -6.61 2.18
C VAL A 20 -1.45 -6.99 3.11
N LEU A 21 -0.82 -8.14 2.84
CA LEU A 21 0.36 -8.59 3.58
C LEU A 21 1.63 -8.21 2.83
N ILE A 22 2.45 -7.34 3.42
CA ILE A 22 3.79 -6.98 2.94
C ILE A 22 4.81 -7.65 3.86
N GLN A 23 5.49 -8.68 3.36
CA GLN A 23 6.39 -9.54 4.15
C GLN A 23 7.83 -9.42 3.61
N GLY A 24 8.53 -8.37 4.07
CA GLY A 24 9.88 -8.02 3.62
C GLY A 24 9.99 -7.50 2.19
N GLY A 25 8.90 -7.49 1.43
CA GLY A 25 8.82 -6.84 0.12
C GLY A 25 8.33 -5.40 0.20
N GLU A 26 7.99 -4.82 -0.95
CA GLU A 26 7.65 -3.41 -1.07
C GLU A 26 6.36 -3.22 -1.87
N LEU A 27 5.44 -2.39 -1.38
CA LEU A 27 4.32 -1.83 -2.15
C LEU A 27 4.58 -0.34 -2.35
N LYS A 28 4.67 0.11 -3.61
CA LYS A 28 4.93 1.50 -3.98
C LYS A 28 3.74 2.07 -4.74
N PHE A 29 3.28 3.26 -4.38
CA PHE A 29 2.34 3.99 -5.22
C PHE A 29 3.05 4.46 -6.49
N ASP A 30 2.39 4.30 -7.64
CA ASP A 30 2.82 4.95 -8.87
C ASP A 30 2.59 6.46 -8.80
N SER A 31 3.23 7.22 -9.68
CA SER A 31 3.06 8.67 -9.86
C SER A 31 1.70 9.04 -10.48
N ALA A 32 0.62 8.46 -9.97
CA ALA A 32 -0.76 8.63 -10.41
C ALA A 32 -1.68 8.79 -9.18
N SER A 33 -2.88 9.33 -9.40
CA SER A 33 -3.90 9.38 -8.35
C SER A 33 -4.56 8.02 -8.20
N VAL A 34 -4.22 7.30 -7.14
CA VAL A 34 -4.66 5.92 -6.92
C VAL A 34 -5.14 5.73 -5.48
N GLU A 35 -6.18 4.90 -5.33
CA GLU A 35 -6.75 4.51 -4.05
C GLU A 35 -6.49 3.03 -3.72
N LEU A 36 -5.78 2.81 -2.61
CA LEU A 36 -5.66 1.51 -1.96
C LEU A 36 -6.81 1.34 -0.96
N GLN A 37 -7.70 0.39 -1.21
CA GLN A 37 -8.82 0.03 -0.36
C GLN A 37 -8.54 -1.33 0.27
N ALA A 38 -8.57 -1.40 1.59
CA ALA A 38 -8.37 -2.66 2.30
C ALA A 38 -9.11 -2.72 3.63
N GLU A 39 -9.43 -3.89 4.14
CA GLU A 39 -9.84 -4.07 5.53
C GLU A 39 -8.63 -3.99 6.46
N ASN A 40 -7.54 -4.67 6.10
CA ASN A 40 -6.30 -4.74 6.87
C ASN A 40 -5.07 -4.60 5.98
N ILE A 41 -4.03 -3.95 6.50
CA ILE A 41 -2.71 -3.89 5.91
C ILE A 41 -1.70 -4.30 6.99
N LEU A 42 -1.00 -5.41 6.77
CA LEU A 42 0.00 -5.93 7.70
C LEU A 42 1.39 -5.89 7.05
N ILE A 43 2.32 -5.27 7.75
CA ILE A 43 3.70 -5.09 7.29
C ILE A 43 4.62 -5.82 8.27
N THR A 44 5.40 -6.78 7.76
CA THR A 44 6.27 -7.64 8.56
C THR A 44 7.65 -7.77 7.92
N ASN A 45 8.63 -8.21 8.70
CA ASN A 45 9.99 -8.53 8.22
C ASN A 45 10.67 -7.40 7.43
N GLY A 46 10.48 -6.15 7.86
CA GLY A 46 11.03 -4.98 7.17
C GLY A 46 10.34 -4.64 5.85
N GLY A 47 9.11 -5.12 5.63
CA GLY A 47 8.30 -4.73 4.49
C GLY A 47 8.07 -3.23 4.43
N LEU A 48 7.80 -2.72 3.23
CA LEU A 48 7.70 -1.29 2.97
C LEU A 48 6.42 -0.94 2.23
N LEU A 49 5.70 0.06 2.74
CA LEU A 49 4.63 0.76 2.02
C LEU A 49 5.11 2.19 1.76
N GLN A 50 5.29 2.57 0.49
CA GLN A 50 5.95 3.83 0.13
C GLN A 50 5.18 4.61 -0.94
N ILE A 51 5.10 5.94 -0.78
CA ILE A 51 4.52 6.86 -1.77
C ILE A 51 5.57 7.72 -2.49
N GLY A 52 6.81 7.78 -1.99
CA GLY A 52 7.90 8.60 -2.51
C GLY A 52 9.05 8.65 -1.51
N THR A 53 10.13 9.36 -1.84
CA THR A 53 11.27 9.61 -0.93
C THR A 53 11.57 11.11 -0.85
N ALA A 54 12.56 11.50 -0.04
CA ALA A 54 13.00 12.90 0.02
C ALA A 54 13.62 13.36 -1.30
N GLU A 55 14.36 12.47 -1.97
CA GLU A 55 15.03 12.72 -3.26
C GLU A 55 14.04 12.68 -4.43
N ALA A 56 12.98 11.88 -4.31
CA ALA A 56 11.91 11.73 -5.29
C ALA A 56 10.53 11.86 -4.62
N PRO A 57 10.11 13.09 -4.29
CA PRO A 57 8.84 13.32 -3.61
C PRO A 57 7.66 12.97 -4.52
N PHE A 58 6.55 12.55 -3.91
CA PHE A 58 5.32 12.26 -4.64
C PHE A 58 4.81 13.53 -5.37
N PRO A 59 4.37 13.44 -6.64
CA PRO A 59 3.97 14.62 -7.39
C PRO A 59 2.76 15.31 -6.76
N LYS A 60 2.85 16.63 -6.56
CA LYS A 60 1.83 17.42 -5.84
C LYS A 60 0.45 17.41 -6.49
N GLN A 61 0.38 17.15 -7.80
CA GLN A 61 -0.87 17.07 -8.56
C GLN A 61 -1.63 15.75 -8.35
N HIS A 62 -0.98 14.72 -7.80
CA HIS A 62 -1.59 13.41 -7.56
C HIS A 62 -1.94 13.23 -6.08
N LYS A 63 -2.83 12.27 -5.81
CA LYS A 63 -3.17 11.84 -4.46
C LYS A 63 -2.99 10.34 -4.31
N ALA A 64 -2.22 9.93 -3.31
CA ALA A 64 -2.21 8.56 -2.82
C ALA A 64 -3.24 8.47 -1.68
N ILE A 65 -4.31 7.71 -1.88
CA ILE A 65 -5.38 7.54 -0.89
C ILE A 65 -5.32 6.11 -0.34
N ILE A 66 -5.42 5.97 0.98
CA ILE A 66 -5.61 4.69 1.64
C ILE A 66 -6.94 4.75 2.39
N THR A 67 -7.87 3.88 2.03
CA THR A 67 -9.17 3.74 2.69
C THR A 67 -9.22 2.41 3.40
N LEU A 68 -9.34 2.45 4.74
CA LEU A 68 -9.46 1.26 5.57
C LEU A 68 -10.91 0.97 5.91
N HIS A 69 -11.39 -0.20 5.49
CA HIS A 69 -12.76 -0.69 5.73
C HIS A 69 -12.83 -1.67 6.91
N GLY A 70 -11.75 -1.80 7.69
CA GLY A 70 -11.68 -2.68 8.85
C GLY A 70 -12.75 -2.37 9.88
N HIS A 71 -13.26 -3.41 10.55
CA HIS A 71 -14.23 -3.27 11.63
C HIS A 71 -13.49 -3.24 12.97
N LEU A 72 -13.97 -2.45 13.95
CA LEU A 72 -13.42 -2.39 15.32
C LEU A 72 -13.25 -3.77 16.00
N ARG A 73 -13.99 -4.79 15.56
CA ARG A 73 -13.97 -6.15 16.10
C ARG A 73 -13.35 -7.18 15.15
N SER A 74 -12.77 -6.74 14.05
CA SER A 74 -12.05 -7.62 13.14
C SER A 74 -10.82 -8.16 13.87
N LYS A 75 -10.62 -9.48 13.78
CA LYS A 75 -9.35 -10.08 14.18
C LYS A 75 -8.31 -9.76 13.12
N GLU A 76 -7.09 -9.48 13.57
CA GLU A 76 -5.90 -9.40 12.72
C GLU A 76 -5.61 -10.76 12.04
#